data_AF-A0A2Z7C548-F1
#
_entry.id   AF-A0A2Z7C548-F1
#
_cell.length_a   1.000
_cell.length_b   1.000
_cell.length_c   1.000
_cell.angle_alpha   90.00
_cell.angle_beta   90.00
_cell.angle_gamma   90.00
#
_symmetry.space_group_name_H-M   'P 1'
#
loop_
_entity.id
_entity.type
_entity.pdbx_description
1 polymer ?
#
loop_
_entity_poly.entity_id
_entity_poly.type
_entity_poly.pdbx_seq_one_letter_code
_entity_poly.pdbx_strand_id
1 'polypeptide(L)' 'MASNAAVPFWRSAGMTYITYSNLCANLVRQCLKEPYKSEALNREKVHFSVSQWVDGKPQKPSN' A
#
# COMPACT_ATOMS: atom_id res chain seq x y z
N MET A 1 1.74 33.05 -2.32
CA MET A 1 1.16 31.99 -3.15
C MET A 1 2.16 30.85 -3.18
N ALA A 2 1.96 29.80 -2.39
CA ALA A 2 2.82 28.63 -2.46
C ALA A 2 2.73 28.08 -3.89
N SER A 3 3.88 27.89 -4.54
CA SER A 3 3.96 27.23 -5.83
C SER A 3 3.13 25.95 -5.77
N ASN A 4 2.18 25.77 -6.69
CA ASN A 4 1.64 24.45 -7.03
C ASN A 4 2.81 23.65 -7.62
N ALA A 5 3.73 23.22 -6.76
CA ALA A 5 4.81 22.32 -7.12
C ALA A 5 4.15 21.11 -7.74
N ALA A 6 4.59 20.71 -8.93
CA ALA A 6 4.03 19.58 -9.67
C ALA A 6 3.86 18.40 -8.71
N VAL A 7 2.63 18.15 -8.28
CA VAL A 7 2.33 17.06 -7.36
C VAL A 7 2.64 15.78 -8.12
N PRO A 8 3.50 14.89 -7.57
CA PRO A 8 3.80 13.63 -8.22
C PRO A 8 2.51 12.90 -8.56
N PHE A 9 2.45 12.26 -9.73
CA PHE A 9 1.20 11.70 -10.27
C PHE A 9 0.44 10.80 -9.27
N TRP A 10 1.16 10.05 -8.44
CA TRP A 10 0.59 9.17 -7.41
C TRP A 10 -0.09 9.95 -6.28
N ARG A 11 0.42 11.13 -5.88
CA ARG A 11 -0.27 12.02 -4.92
C ARG A 11 -1.57 12.55 -5.52
N SER A 12 -1.53 12.93 -6.78
CA SER A 12 -2.70 13.44 -7.52
C SER A 12 -3.80 12.37 -7.66
N ALA A 13 -3.40 11.09 -7.70
CA ALA A 13 -4.31 9.94 -7.71
C ALA A 13 -4.81 9.52 -6.30
N GLY A 14 -4.52 10.30 -5.25
CA GLY A 14 -4.92 9.99 -3.88
C GLY A 14 -4.09 8.88 -3.21
N MET A 15 -2.99 8.44 -3.83
CA MET A 15 -2.11 7.44 -3.23
C MET A 15 -1.10 8.08 -2.28
N THR A 16 -0.77 7.37 -1.20
CA THR A 16 0.38 7.72 -0.37
C THR A 16 1.68 7.25 -1.03
N TYR A 17 2.80 7.85 -0.63
CA TYR A 17 4.13 7.41 -1.06
C TYR A 17 4.36 5.93 -0.70
N ILE A 18 3.94 5.53 0.50
CA ILE A 18 4.09 4.14 0.99
C ILE A 18 3.34 3.17 0.07
N THR A 19 2.10 3.49 -0.29
CA THR A 19 1.29 2.68 -1.21
C THR A 19 1.96 2.58 -2.58
N TYR A 20 2.45 3.71 -3.11
CA TYR A 20 3.15 3.75 -4.39
C TYR A 20 4.42 2.90 -4.39
N SER A 21 5.31 3.08 -3.41
CA SER A 21 6.56 2.32 -3.31
C SER A 21 6.32 0.83 -3.13
N ASN A 22 5.34 0.43 -2.34
CA ASN A 22 4.98 -0.98 -2.16
C ASN A 22 4.45 -1.62 -3.45
N LEU A 23 3.65 -0.88 -4.23
CA LEU A 23 3.16 -1.34 -5.53
C LEU A 23 4.32 -1.56 -6.51
N CYS A 24 5.24 -0.60 -6.63
CA CYS A 24 6.42 -0.76 -7.48
C CYS A 24 7.28 -1.96 -7.04
N ALA A 25 7.49 -2.13 -5.73
CA ALA A 25 8.24 -3.26 -5.20
C ALA A 25 7.56 -4.61 -5.52
N ASN A 26 6.23 -4.67 -5.46
CA ASN A 26 5.47 -5.86 -5.85
C ASN A 26 5.71 -6.23 -7.32
N LEU A 27 5.53 -5.27 -8.23
CA LEU A 27 5.74 -5.50 -9.67
C LEU A 27 7.14 -6.05 -9.96
N VAL A 28 8.18 -5.50 -9.31
CA VAL A 28 9.55 -5.99 -9.46
C VAL A 28 9.71 -7.43 -8.97
N ARG A 29 9.10 -7.80 -7.83
CA ARG A 29 9.16 -9.18 -7.30
C ARG A 29 8.48 -10.18 -8.23
N GLN A 30 7.39 -9.81 -8.89
CA GLN A 30 6.69 -10.69 -9.82
C GLN A 30 7.51 -11.02 -11.08
N CYS A 31 8.46 -10.15 -11.45
CA CYS A 31 9.38 -10.34 -12.56
C CYS A 31 10.60 -11.22 -12.23
N LEU A 32 10.75 -11.67 -10.98
CA LEU A 32 11.85 -12.57 -10.60
C LEU A 32 11.65 -13.98 -11.16
N LYS A 33 12.77 -14.70 -11.33
CA LYS A 33 12.77 -16.13 -11.68
C LYS A 33 12.53 -16.99 -10.44
N GLU A 34 11.97 -18.18 -10.63
CA GLU A 34 11.92 -19.19 -9.56
C GLU A 34 13.32 -19.71 -9.20
N PRO A 35 13.60 -19.99 -7.91
CA PRO A 35 12.69 -19.97 -6.75
C PRO A 35 12.56 -18.59 -6.05
N TYR A 36 13.35 -17.61 -6.45
CA TYR A 36 13.46 -16.31 -5.78
C TYR A 36 12.15 -15.51 -5.78
N LYS A 37 11.33 -15.69 -6.83
CA LYS A 37 9.99 -15.12 -6.90
C LYS A 37 9.11 -15.63 -5.75
N SER A 38 9.02 -16.94 -5.56
CA SER A 38 8.23 -17.55 -4.50
C SER A 38 8.68 -17.10 -3.10
N GLU A 39 9.99 -17.00 -2.86
CA GLU A 39 10.55 -16.49 -1.61
C GLU A 39 10.22 -15.00 -1.38
N ALA A 40 10.34 -14.17 -2.42
CA ALA A 40 10.10 -12.73 -2.33
C ALA A 40 8.61 -12.40 -2.15
N LEU A 41 7.70 -13.16 -2.76
CA LEU A 41 6.25 -12.96 -2.66
C LEU A 41 5.72 -13.18 -1.24
N ASN A 42 6.38 -13.98 -0.40
CA ASN A 42 5.98 -14.14 1.00
C ASN A 42 6.02 -12.81 1.78
N ARG A 43 6.85 -11.85 1.38
CA ARG A 43 6.93 -10.53 2.01
C ARG A 43 5.73 -9.62 1.71
N GLU A 44 4.92 -9.97 0.72
CA GLU A 44 3.73 -9.21 0.32
C GLU A 44 2.51 -9.55 1.16
N LYS A 45 2.49 -10.73 1.78
CA LYS A 45 1.37 -11.20 2.60
C LYS A 45 1.30 -10.37 3.88
N VAL A 46 0.30 -9.48 3.98
CA VAL A 46 0.00 -8.73 5.20
C VAL A 46 -1.35 -9.18 5.73
N HIS A 47 -1.36 -9.78 6.92
CA HIS A 47 -2.57 -10.25 7.59
C HIS A 47 -2.84 -9.39 8.82
N PHE A 48 -3.80 -8.48 8.70
CA PHE A 48 -4.24 -7.61 9.80
C PHE A 48 -5.73 -7.30 9.66
N SER A 49 -6.36 -6.97 10.78
CA SER A 49 -7.73 -6.47 10.83
C SER A 49 -7.72 -5.07 11.43
N VAL A 50 -8.41 -4.13 10.79
CA VAL A 50 -8.56 -2.75 11.26
C VAL A 50 -9.99 -2.54 11.71
N SER A 51 -10.14 -2.04 12.94
CA SER A 51 -11.41 -1.59 13.47
C SER A 51 -11.35 -0.09 13.71
N GLN A 52 -12.28 0.66 13.12
CA GLN A 52 -12.46 2.07 13.44
C GLN A 52 -13.18 2.17 14.80
N TRP A 53 -12.72 3.07 15.68
CA TRP A 53 -13.37 3.32 16.97
C TRP A 53 -14.05 4.68 16.94
N VAL A 54 -15.32 4.71 17.30
CA VAL A 54 -16.13 5.95 17.40
C VAL A 54 -16.92 5.88 18.70
N ASP A 55 -16.96 6.99 19.44
CA ASP A 55 -17.64 7.09 20.75
C ASP A 55 -17.26 5.98 21.74
N GLY A 56 -15.99 5.56 21.72
CA GLY A 56 -15.45 4.55 22.62
C GLY A 56 -15.88 3.11 22.30
N LYS A 57 -16.53 2.85 21.17
CA LYS A 57 -16.90 1.50 20.73
C LYS A 57 -16.27 1.16 19.39
N PRO A 58 -15.79 -0.09 19.19
CA PRO A 58 -15.32 -0.53 17.89
C PRO A 58 -16.50 -0.61 16.93
N GLN A 59 -16.36 0.00 15.77
CA GLN A 59 -17.32 -0.15 14.69
C GLN A 59 -17.20 -1.55 14.08
N LYS A 60 -18.33 -2.05 13.59
CA LYS A 60 -18.34 -3.28 12.80
C LYS A 60 -17.45 -3.05 11.58
N PRO A 61 -16.50 -3.95 11.28
CA PRO A 61 -15.66 -3.81 10.10
C PRO A 61 -16.56 -3.69 8.86
N SER A 62 -16.37 -2.63 8.07
CA SER A 62 -16.96 -2.55 6.74
C SER A 62 -16.11 -3.45 5.84
N ASN A 63 -16.74 -4.49 5.28
CA ASN A 63 -16.13 -5.41 4.32
C ASN A 63 -15.57 -4.69 3.10
#